data_AF-A0A401GMZ6-F1
#
_entry.id   AF-A0A401GMZ6-F1
#
_cell.length_a   1.000
_cell.length_b   1.000
_cell.length_c   1.000
_cell.angle_alpha   90.00
_cell.angle_beta   90.00
_cell.angle_gamma   90.00
#
_symmetry.space_group_name_H-M   'P 1'
#
loop_
_entity.id
_entity.type
_entity.pdbx_description
1 polymer ?
#
loop_
_entity_poly.entity_id
_entity_poly.type
_entity_poly.pdbx_seq_one_letter_code
_entity_poly.pdbx_strand_id
1 'polypeptide(L)'
;MRYFLRVGSGPESPKARGMDMILLREGREAVTWDVAVACIALCVKFHRDSLLPLYIILACEFLSIAPHSISNDDLEASQRDVLQTFSFNIGSITPESYMQELWLALPSLRKLLGFDNGWKVAQTEAWSVLLDALLQEDMLRFPVSLLTASALIDGVIESLARRYMEESFRKVGWLTTSCQCRQFRKKAIKAASGFMLDIQEILGYSAKDLKFCRQWLRSIV
;
A
#
# COMPACT_ATOMS: atom_id res chain seq x y z
N MET A 1 10.34 -12.80 0.93
CA MET A 1 11.45 -12.32 1.79
C MET A 1 12.14 -13.44 2.61
N ARG A 2 12.44 -14.62 2.03
CA ARG A 2 13.26 -15.66 2.69
C ARG A 2 14.52 -16.05 1.91
N TYR A 3 14.74 -15.44 0.74
CA TYR A 3 15.76 -15.89 -0.21
C TYR A 3 17.08 -15.09 -0.14
N PHE A 4 17.12 -13.92 0.49
CA PHE A 4 18.33 -13.08 0.53
C PHE A 4 19.21 -13.27 1.79
N LEU A 5 18.83 -14.15 2.73
CA LEU A 5 19.52 -14.30 4.02
C LEU A 5 20.60 -15.40 4.05
N ARG A 6 20.96 -16.00 2.91
CA ARG A 6 21.90 -17.12 2.88
C ARG A 6 23.10 -16.85 1.99
N VAL A 7 23.99 -15.98 2.47
CA VAL A 7 25.36 -15.87 1.96
C VAL A 7 26.32 -16.28 3.08
N GLY A 8 26.96 -17.44 2.90
CA GLY A 8 28.24 -17.84 3.49
C GLY A 8 28.28 -18.25 4.97
N SER A 9 28.22 -19.56 5.24
CA SER A 9 28.69 -20.14 6.52
C SER A 9 29.90 -21.04 6.23
N GLY A 10 31.09 -20.45 6.10
CA GLY A 10 32.38 -21.17 6.09
C GLY A 10 33.00 -21.19 7.49
N PRO A 11 33.91 -22.15 7.80
CA PRO A 11 34.43 -22.35 9.15
C PRO A 11 35.30 -21.17 9.61
N GLU A 12 35.02 -20.68 10.82
CA GLU A 12 35.45 -19.38 11.37
C GLU A 12 36.85 -19.40 12.04
N SER A 13 37.61 -18.30 11.89
CA SER A 13 38.81 -17.99 12.68
C SER A 13 38.52 -16.87 13.71
N PRO A 14 38.96 -16.97 14.98
CA PRO A 14 38.39 -16.14 16.07
C PRO A 14 38.84 -14.68 16.11
N LYS A 15 39.84 -14.27 15.34
CA LYS A 15 40.47 -12.93 15.43
C LYS A 15 39.99 -11.91 14.39
N ALA A 16 39.24 -12.35 13.37
CA ALA A 16 38.73 -11.48 12.29
C ALA A 16 37.25 -11.06 12.48
N ARG A 17 36.58 -11.56 13.53
CA ARG A 17 35.13 -11.39 13.77
C ARG A 17 34.62 -9.95 13.79
N GLY A 18 35.42 -8.97 14.20
CA GLY A 18 34.97 -7.58 14.31
C GLY A 18 34.90 -6.87 12.96
N MET A 19 35.99 -6.92 12.19
CA MET A 19 36.11 -6.22 10.91
C MET A 19 35.33 -6.93 9.80
N ASP A 20 35.34 -8.27 9.79
CA ASP A 20 34.54 -9.06 8.86
C ASP A 20 33.03 -8.82 9.05
N MET A 21 32.57 -8.65 10.30
CA MET A 21 31.16 -8.35 10.57
C MET A 21 30.73 -6.94 10.11
N ILE A 22 31.62 -5.96 10.18
CA ILE A 22 31.37 -4.59 9.69
C ILE A 22 31.29 -4.62 8.16
N LEU A 23 32.27 -5.22 7.49
CA LEU A 23 32.29 -5.33 6.03
C LEU A 23 31.09 -6.13 5.50
N LEU A 24 30.69 -7.20 6.19
CA LEU A 24 29.48 -7.97 5.85
C LEU A 24 28.21 -7.14 6.03
N ARG A 25 28.18 -6.22 7.00
CA ARG A 25 27.05 -5.33 7.20
C ARG A 25 27.00 -4.26 6.11
N GLU A 26 28.11 -3.61 5.81
CA GLU A 26 28.22 -2.60 4.74
C GLU A 26 27.86 -3.21 3.38
N GLY A 27 28.37 -4.41 3.08
CA GLY A 27 28.02 -5.15 1.87
C GLY A 27 26.53 -5.48 1.78
N ARG A 28 25.89 -5.87 2.90
CA ARG A 28 24.44 -6.10 2.94
C ARG A 28 23.64 -4.82 2.74
N GLU A 29 24.07 -3.72 3.35
CA GLU A 29 23.43 -2.42 3.18
C GLU A 29 23.52 -1.95 1.72
N ALA A 30 24.69 -2.09 1.07
CA ALA A 30 24.86 -1.76 -0.34
C ALA A 30 23.93 -2.59 -1.25
N VAL A 31 23.90 -3.91 -1.09
CA VAL A 31 23.00 -4.79 -1.89
C VAL A 31 21.53 -4.46 -1.64
N THR A 32 21.16 -4.09 -0.40
CA THR A 32 19.79 -3.70 -0.07
C THR A 32 19.38 -2.44 -0.83
N TRP A 33 20.28 -1.47 -0.92
CA TRP A 33 20.09 -0.26 -1.72
C TRP A 33 19.99 -0.54 -3.21
N ASP A 34 20.86 -1.40 -3.76
CA ASP A 34 20.83 -1.77 -5.18
C ASP A 34 19.48 -2.40 -5.56
N VAL A 35 18.99 -3.32 -4.73
CA VAL A 35 17.68 -3.96 -4.89
C VAL A 35 16.54 -2.96 -4.72
N ALA A 36 16.63 -2.04 -3.75
CA ALA A 36 15.59 -1.03 -3.53
C ALA A 36 15.48 -0.07 -4.73
N VAL A 37 16.61 0.43 -5.24
CA VAL A 37 16.66 1.30 -6.42
C VAL A 37 16.16 0.55 -7.66
N ALA A 38 16.54 -0.72 -7.83
CA ALA A 38 16.03 -1.56 -8.91
C ALA A 38 14.50 -1.75 -8.83
N CYS A 39 13.94 -2.00 -7.64
CA CYS A 39 12.49 -2.07 -7.43
C CYS A 39 11.80 -0.76 -7.83
N ILE A 40 12.36 0.40 -7.45
CA ILE A 40 11.81 1.71 -7.82
C ILE A 40 11.84 1.91 -9.35
N ALA A 41 12.97 1.62 -9.99
CA ALA A 41 13.12 1.74 -11.44
C ALA A 41 12.11 0.85 -12.19
N LEU A 42 11.92 -0.39 -11.73
CA LEU A 42 10.90 -1.30 -12.28
C LEU A 42 9.49 -0.75 -12.07
N CYS A 43 9.12 -0.31 -10.86
CA CYS A 43 7.81 0.27 -10.59
C CYS A 43 7.50 1.46 -11.52
N VAL A 44 8.49 2.34 -11.77
CA VAL A 44 8.34 3.44 -12.74
C VAL A 44 8.11 2.90 -14.15
N LYS A 45 8.92 1.94 -14.61
CA LYS A 45 8.78 1.34 -15.95
C LYS A 45 7.42 0.67 -16.17
N PHE A 46 6.82 0.08 -15.14
CA PHE A 46 5.53 -0.63 -15.24
C PHE A 46 4.31 0.26 -15.02
N HIS A 47 4.39 1.27 -14.16
CA HIS A 47 3.20 1.99 -13.67
C HIS A 47 3.15 3.47 -14.04
N ARG A 48 4.23 4.04 -14.60
CA ARG A 48 4.26 5.45 -15.01
C ARG A 48 4.16 5.55 -16.52
N ASP A 49 3.15 6.26 -17.00
CA ASP A 49 3.09 6.68 -18.39
C ASP A 49 4.22 7.69 -18.68
N SER A 50 4.91 7.50 -19.81
CA SER A 50 6.00 8.39 -20.27
C SER A 50 5.53 9.31 -21.40
N LEU A 51 4.22 9.42 -21.60
CA LEU A 51 3.59 10.38 -22.49
C LEU A 51 3.39 11.73 -21.82
N LEU A 52 3.48 12.81 -22.62
CA LEU A 52 3.21 14.17 -22.17
C LEU A 52 1.89 14.25 -21.39
N PRO A 53 1.85 14.94 -20.22
CA PRO A 53 2.87 15.84 -19.65
C PRO A 53 3.95 15.14 -18.80
N LEU A 54 3.96 13.82 -18.70
CA LEU A 54 4.95 13.09 -17.91
C LEU A 54 6.21 12.83 -18.74
N TYR A 55 7.37 13.14 -18.17
CA TYR A 55 8.67 12.91 -18.81
C TYR A 55 9.26 11.56 -18.39
N ILE A 56 10.08 11.00 -19.28
CA ILE A 56 10.92 9.83 -19.02
C ILE A 56 11.87 10.16 -17.86
N ILE A 57 11.92 9.26 -16.87
CA ILE A 57 12.95 9.32 -15.82
C ILE A 57 14.20 8.63 -16.35
N LEU A 58 15.29 9.37 -16.44
CA LEU A 58 16.57 8.86 -16.95
C LEU A 58 17.25 7.95 -15.92
N ALA A 59 18.07 7.02 -16.41
CA ALA A 59 18.80 6.07 -15.56
C ALA A 59 19.64 6.80 -14.48
N CYS A 60 20.28 7.92 -14.83
CA CYS A 60 21.10 8.71 -13.91
C CYS A 60 20.35 9.21 -12.67
N GLU A 61 19.05 9.48 -12.78
CA GLU A 61 18.21 9.89 -11.65
C GLU A 61 18.14 8.76 -10.61
N PHE A 62 17.98 7.50 -11.06
CA PHE A 62 17.95 6.34 -10.17
C PHE A 62 19.32 6.07 -9.53
N LEU A 63 20.40 6.21 -10.31
CA LEU A 63 21.77 6.01 -9.83
C LEU A 63 22.16 7.01 -8.74
N SER A 64 21.49 8.17 -8.67
CA SER A 64 21.73 9.20 -7.66
C SER A 64 21.03 8.97 -6.31
N ILE A 65 20.16 7.95 -6.21
CA ILE A 65 19.34 7.70 -5.01
C ILE A 65 20.16 7.03 -3.91
N ALA A 66 21.01 6.08 -4.26
CA ALA A 66 21.77 5.29 -3.29
C ALA A 66 22.92 6.10 -2.69
N PRO A 67 23.30 5.82 -1.42
CA PRO A 67 24.41 6.50 -0.76
C PRO A 67 25.78 6.09 -1.33
N HIS A 68 25.86 4.97 -2.03
CA HIS A 68 27.06 4.49 -2.72
C HIS A 68 26.91 4.59 -4.25
N SER A 69 28.03 4.50 -4.96
CA SER A 69 28.04 4.53 -6.42
C SER A 69 27.47 3.24 -6.99
N ILE A 70 26.40 3.36 -7.79
CA ILE A 70 25.83 2.27 -8.60
C ILE A 70 26.18 2.54 -10.06
N SER A 71 26.75 1.56 -10.77
CA SER A 71 26.94 1.68 -12.22
C SER A 71 25.67 1.33 -13.00
N ASN A 72 25.62 1.67 -14.28
CA ASN A 72 24.47 1.30 -15.11
C ASN A 72 24.31 -0.23 -15.20
N ASP A 73 25.43 -0.95 -15.32
CA ASP A 73 25.45 -2.41 -15.38
C ASP A 73 24.95 -3.04 -14.06
N ASP A 74 25.32 -2.46 -12.91
CA ASP A 74 24.85 -2.91 -11.60
C ASP A 74 23.32 -2.73 -11.45
N LEU A 75 22.80 -1.59 -11.94
CA LEU A 75 21.36 -1.30 -11.91
C LEU A 75 20.58 -2.26 -12.83
N GLU A 76 21.06 -2.54 -14.04
CA GLU A 76 20.42 -3.48 -14.96
C GLU A 76 20.53 -4.93 -14.46
N ALA A 77 21.65 -5.31 -13.83
CA ALA A 77 21.79 -6.60 -13.18
C ALA A 77 20.80 -6.77 -12.02
N SER A 78 20.71 -5.78 -11.13
CA SER A 78 19.79 -5.80 -9.99
C SER A 78 18.32 -5.86 -10.44
N GLN A 79 17.95 -5.12 -11.48
CA GLN A 79 16.60 -5.20 -12.07
C GLN A 79 16.28 -6.59 -12.62
N ARG A 80 17.23 -7.21 -13.33
CA ARG A 80 17.08 -8.57 -13.84
C ARG A 80 16.93 -9.59 -12.73
N ASP A 81 17.70 -9.46 -11.65
CA ASP A 81 17.64 -10.37 -10.50
C ASP A 81 16.29 -10.27 -9.78
N VAL A 82 15.76 -9.05 -9.62
CA VAL A 82 14.41 -8.82 -9.09
C VAL A 82 13.37 -9.48 -9.99
N LEU A 83 13.40 -9.24 -11.30
CA LEU A 83 12.47 -9.85 -12.25
C LEU A 83 12.53 -11.39 -12.20
N GLN A 84 13.73 -11.98 -12.24
CA GLN A 84 13.90 -13.43 -12.17
C GLN A 84 13.39 -14.00 -10.85
N THR A 85 13.64 -13.33 -9.72
CA THR A 85 13.15 -13.74 -8.40
C THR A 85 11.62 -13.85 -8.38
N PHE A 86 10.92 -12.95 -9.07
CA PHE A 86 9.46 -12.97 -9.20
C PHE A 86 8.97 -13.73 -10.45
N SER A 87 9.83 -14.49 -11.13
CA SER A 87 9.48 -15.20 -12.38
C SER A 87 8.85 -14.28 -13.43
N PHE A 88 9.33 -13.04 -13.50
CA PHE A 88 8.83 -11.96 -14.36
C PHE A 88 7.36 -11.57 -14.11
N ASN A 89 6.77 -12.01 -13.01
CA ASN A 89 5.39 -11.66 -12.61
C ASN A 89 5.38 -10.48 -11.63
N ILE A 90 5.70 -9.30 -12.13
CA ILE A 90 5.62 -8.03 -11.37
C ILE A 90 4.47 -7.19 -11.91
N GLY A 91 3.76 -6.47 -11.03
CA GLY A 91 2.76 -5.46 -11.42
C GLY A 91 1.30 -5.93 -11.49
N SER A 92 1.00 -7.19 -11.14
CA SER A 92 -0.37 -7.74 -11.24
C SER A 92 -1.25 -7.54 -10.00
N ILE A 93 -0.67 -7.20 -8.85
CA ILE A 93 -1.37 -7.14 -7.56
C ILE A 93 -1.12 -5.77 -6.91
N THR A 94 -1.92 -4.78 -7.27
CA THR A 94 -1.86 -3.43 -6.67
C THR A 94 -3.18 -3.07 -5.97
N PRO A 95 -3.14 -2.23 -4.91
CA PRO A 95 -4.36 -1.72 -4.31
C PRO A 95 -5.28 -1.02 -5.30
N GLU A 96 -4.74 -0.27 -6.27
CA GLU A 96 -5.55 0.41 -7.30
C GLU A 96 -6.36 -0.60 -8.12
N SER A 97 -5.70 -1.65 -8.62
CA SER A 97 -6.34 -2.70 -9.39
C SER A 97 -7.45 -3.37 -8.59
N TYR A 98 -7.22 -3.68 -7.30
CA TYR A 98 -8.26 -4.24 -6.43
C TYR A 98 -9.43 -3.29 -6.21
N MET A 99 -9.17 -2.00 -5.93
CA MET A 99 -10.23 -1.01 -5.74
C MET A 99 -11.08 -0.87 -7.00
N GLN A 100 -10.44 -0.88 -8.18
CA GLN A 100 -11.13 -0.79 -9.46
C GLN A 100 -11.98 -2.04 -9.75
N GLU A 101 -11.44 -3.24 -9.52
CA GLU A 101 -12.19 -4.49 -9.70
C GLU A 101 -13.39 -4.56 -8.74
N LEU A 102 -13.21 -4.16 -7.47
CA LEU A 102 -14.32 -4.07 -6.51
C LEU A 102 -15.37 -3.05 -6.94
N TRP A 103 -14.94 -1.88 -7.44
CA TRP A 103 -15.84 -0.88 -7.97
C TRP A 103 -16.68 -1.41 -9.14
N LEU A 104 -16.08 -2.20 -10.04
CA LEU A 104 -16.74 -2.83 -11.19
C LEU A 104 -17.62 -4.02 -10.79
N ALA A 105 -17.21 -4.82 -9.82
CA ALA A 105 -17.92 -6.01 -9.37
C ALA A 105 -19.12 -5.71 -8.46
N LEU A 106 -19.12 -4.58 -7.74
CA LEU A 106 -20.11 -4.29 -6.69
C LEU A 106 -21.06 -3.13 -7.06
N PRO A 107 -22.25 -3.42 -7.61
CA PRO A 107 -23.29 -2.40 -7.79
C PRO A 107 -23.71 -1.71 -6.48
N SER A 108 -23.67 -2.44 -5.36
CA SER A 108 -23.98 -1.93 -4.02
C SER A 108 -23.04 -0.80 -3.61
N LEU A 109 -21.73 -0.96 -3.85
CA LEU A 109 -20.70 0.05 -3.61
C LEU A 109 -20.93 1.30 -4.46
N ARG A 110 -21.19 1.11 -5.76
CA ARG A 110 -21.48 2.22 -6.67
C ARG A 110 -22.72 3.01 -6.27
N LYS A 111 -23.78 2.32 -5.85
CA LYS A 111 -25.00 2.96 -5.35
C LYS A 111 -24.74 3.72 -4.05
N LEU A 112 -23.94 3.14 -3.14
CA LEU A 112 -23.63 3.74 -1.84
C LEU A 112 -22.81 5.04 -1.98
N LEU A 113 -21.86 5.05 -2.92
CA LEU A 113 -20.96 6.18 -3.21
C LEU A 113 -21.37 7.00 -4.44
N GLY A 114 -22.60 6.81 -4.94
CA GLY A 114 -23.13 7.48 -6.13
C GLY A 114 -23.49 8.96 -5.93
N PHE A 115 -22.86 9.62 -4.95
CA PHE A 115 -22.98 11.06 -4.71
C PHE A 115 -21.70 11.77 -5.14
N ASP A 116 -21.77 13.10 -5.24
CA ASP A 116 -20.66 13.92 -5.74
C ASP A 116 -19.35 13.63 -4.99
N ASN A 117 -18.31 13.25 -5.74
CA ASN A 117 -16.99 12.86 -5.24
C ASN A 117 -16.96 11.68 -4.26
N GLY A 118 -18.06 10.95 -4.02
CA GLY A 118 -18.12 9.90 -3.00
C GLY A 118 -17.07 8.81 -3.19
N TRP A 119 -16.90 8.33 -4.42
CA TRP A 119 -15.87 7.35 -4.79
C TRP A 119 -14.45 7.90 -4.64
N LYS A 120 -14.21 9.10 -5.18
CA LYS A 120 -12.90 9.76 -5.12
C LYS A 120 -12.44 9.97 -3.67
N VAL A 121 -13.32 10.43 -2.79
CA VAL A 121 -13.02 10.60 -1.36
C VAL A 121 -12.71 9.25 -0.72
N ALA A 122 -13.52 8.22 -0.98
CA ALA A 122 -13.27 6.89 -0.42
C ALA A 122 -11.91 6.31 -0.87
N GLN A 123 -11.54 6.49 -2.14
CA GLN A 123 -10.22 6.10 -2.66
C GLN A 123 -9.10 6.90 -2.00
N THR A 124 -9.23 8.22 -1.88
CA THR A 124 -8.20 9.06 -1.25
C THR A 124 -7.96 8.65 0.21
N GLU A 125 -9.01 8.41 0.98
CA GLU A 125 -8.90 7.94 2.37
C GLU A 125 -8.26 6.55 2.43
N ALA A 126 -8.67 5.62 1.55
CA ALA A 126 -8.08 4.30 1.49
C ALA A 126 -6.58 4.36 1.15
N TRP A 127 -6.21 5.18 0.18
CA TRP A 127 -4.81 5.40 -0.21
C TRP A 127 -3.98 5.99 0.91
N SER A 128 -4.49 6.98 1.64
CA SER A 128 -3.78 7.55 2.79
C SER A 128 -3.39 6.45 3.78
N VAL A 129 -4.35 5.62 4.18
CA VAL A 129 -4.13 4.53 5.14
C VAL A 129 -3.18 3.46 4.60
N LEU A 130 -3.26 3.13 3.31
CA LEU A 130 -2.38 2.15 2.68
C LEU A 130 -0.94 2.66 2.54
N LEU A 131 -0.74 3.96 2.30
CA LEU A 131 0.58 4.58 2.27
C LEU A 131 1.22 4.58 3.65
N ASP A 132 0.45 4.87 4.71
CA ASP A 132 0.94 4.76 6.09
C ASP A 132 1.31 3.32 6.46
N ALA A 133 0.53 2.35 5.96
CA ALA A 133 0.80 0.92 6.14
C ALA A 133 2.10 0.45 5.48
N LEU A 134 2.49 1.02 4.34
CA LEU A 134 3.74 0.66 3.63
C LEU A 134 4.99 0.94 4.46
N LEU A 135 4.91 1.86 5.44
CA LEU A 135 6.02 2.22 6.30
C LEU A 135 6.19 1.27 7.50
N GLN A 136 5.25 0.32 7.70
CA GLN A 136 5.25 -0.57 8.85
C GLN A 136 5.92 -1.90 8.52
N GLU A 137 6.80 -2.37 9.41
CA GLU A 137 7.57 -3.61 9.22
C GLU A 137 6.68 -4.87 9.13
N ASP A 138 5.53 -4.85 9.80
CA ASP A 138 4.64 -5.99 9.92
C ASP A 138 3.49 -5.99 8.89
N MET A 139 3.46 -5.02 7.97
CA MET A 139 2.49 -4.92 6.87
C MET A 139 2.45 -6.20 6.02
N LEU A 140 3.60 -6.83 5.79
CA LEU A 140 3.76 -8.03 4.96
C LEU A 140 3.04 -9.27 5.53
N ARG A 141 2.51 -9.20 6.75
CA ARG A 141 1.68 -10.25 7.35
C ARG A 141 0.28 -10.31 6.74
N PHE A 142 -0.16 -9.23 6.09
CA PHE A 142 -1.48 -9.12 5.50
C PHE A 142 -1.40 -9.26 3.98
N PRO A 143 -2.30 -10.04 3.34
CA PRO A 143 -2.47 -10.00 1.90
C PRO A 143 -2.87 -8.60 1.43
N VAL A 144 -2.37 -8.17 0.26
CA VAL A 144 -2.70 -6.85 -0.34
C VAL A 144 -4.20 -6.69 -0.54
N SER A 145 -4.91 -7.74 -0.94
CA SER A 145 -6.38 -7.77 -1.05
C SER A 145 -7.07 -7.45 0.28
N LEU A 146 -6.58 -8.02 1.39
CA LEU A 146 -7.15 -7.80 2.72
C LEU A 146 -6.88 -6.38 3.22
N LEU A 147 -5.66 -5.87 3.01
CA LEU A 147 -5.29 -4.48 3.33
C LEU A 147 -6.15 -3.50 2.55
N THR A 148 -6.26 -3.72 1.23
CA THR A 148 -7.00 -2.85 0.33
C THR A 148 -8.49 -2.83 0.67
N ALA A 149 -9.10 -4.01 0.89
CA ALA A 149 -10.50 -4.10 1.28
C ALA A 149 -10.77 -3.44 2.64
N SER A 150 -9.87 -3.64 3.60
CA SER A 150 -9.97 -3.06 4.94
C SER A 150 -9.88 -1.53 4.91
N ALA A 151 -8.90 -1.00 4.17
CA ALA A 151 -8.73 0.43 3.96
C ALA A 151 -9.92 1.03 3.20
N LEU A 152 -10.40 0.34 2.16
CA LEU A 152 -11.55 0.80 1.38
C LEU A 152 -12.84 0.84 2.21
N ILE A 153 -13.08 -0.14 3.08
CA ILE A 153 -14.22 -0.11 4.02
C ILE A 153 -14.15 1.14 4.91
N ASP A 154 -12.98 1.47 5.42
CA ASP A 154 -12.80 2.66 6.25
C ASP A 154 -12.96 3.96 5.43
N GLY A 155 -12.44 4.01 4.21
CA GLY A 155 -12.65 5.13 3.29
C GLY A 155 -14.11 5.33 2.89
N VAL A 156 -14.88 4.26 2.66
CA VAL A 156 -16.33 4.32 2.40
C VAL A 156 -17.06 4.90 3.61
N ILE A 157 -16.74 4.43 4.82
CA ILE A 157 -17.36 4.91 6.05
C ILE A 157 -17.06 6.40 6.27
N GLU A 158 -15.82 6.82 6.02
CA GLU A 158 -15.41 8.22 6.18
C GLU A 158 -16.08 9.12 5.13
N SER A 159 -16.12 8.70 3.87
CA SER A 159 -16.82 9.40 2.78
C SER A 159 -18.31 9.61 3.11
N LEU A 160 -18.99 8.57 3.62
CA LEU A 160 -20.39 8.67 4.05
C LEU A 160 -20.57 9.57 5.27
N ALA A 161 -19.65 9.51 6.24
CA ALA A 161 -19.71 10.35 7.44
C ALA A 161 -19.57 11.84 7.07
N ARG A 162 -18.64 12.18 6.18
CA ARG A 162 -18.47 13.53 5.64
C ARG A 162 -19.71 14.01 4.91
N ARG A 163 -20.30 13.17 4.05
CA ARG A 163 -21.57 13.49 3.39
C ARG A 163 -22.67 13.83 4.40
N TYR A 164 -22.86 13.02 5.44
CA TYR A 164 -23.90 13.28 6.44
C TYR A 164 -23.64 14.58 7.23
N MET A 165 -22.37 14.87 7.49
CA MET A 165 -21.93 16.10 8.12
C MET A 165 -22.27 17.32 7.26
N GLU A 166 -21.92 17.31 5.97
CA GLU A 166 -22.23 18.38 5.02
C GLU A 166 -23.74 18.59 4.84
N GLU A 167 -24.51 17.51 4.70
CA GLU A 167 -25.98 17.57 4.61
C GLU A 167 -26.59 18.19 5.87
N SER A 168 -26.01 17.92 7.05
CA SER A 168 -26.47 18.52 8.31
C SER A 168 -26.12 20.01 8.42
N PHE A 169 -24.92 20.38 7.98
CA PHE A 169 -24.45 21.77 7.97
C PHE A 169 -25.33 22.63 7.06
N ARG A 170 -25.64 22.15 5.84
CA ARG A 170 -26.53 22.85 4.90
C ARG A 170 -27.95 23.05 5.44
N LYS A 171 -28.44 22.14 6.28
CA LYS A 171 -29.81 22.19 6.81
C LYS A 171 -29.95 23.06 8.05
N VAL A 172 -28.93 23.10 8.92
CA VAL A 172 -29.07 23.64 10.28
C VAL A 172 -28.02 24.72 10.61
N GLY A 173 -26.99 24.92 9.78
CA GLY A 173 -25.95 25.94 9.98
C GLY A 173 -25.10 25.74 11.24
N TRP A 174 -25.15 24.56 11.87
CA TRP A 174 -24.48 24.30 13.15
C TRP A 174 -23.00 23.92 12.96
N LEU A 175 -22.12 24.53 13.75
CA LEU A 175 -20.80 23.99 14.09
C LEU A 175 -20.93 22.59 14.71
N THR A 176 -20.38 21.60 14.04
CA THR A 176 -20.42 20.20 14.48
C THR A 176 -19.66 19.97 15.78
N THR A 177 -20.33 19.36 16.75
CA THR A 177 -19.69 18.87 17.98
C THR A 177 -19.08 17.48 17.77
N SER A 178 -18.07 17.11 18.57
CA SER A 178 -17.45 15.77 18.53
C SER A 178 -18.48 14.63 18.72
N CYS A 179 -19.55 14.88 19.49
CA CYS A 179 -20.66 13.94 19.67
C CYS A 179 -21.41 13.65 18.36
N GLN A 180 -21.66 14.67 17.54
CA GLN A 180 -22.34 14.52 16.24
C GLN A 180 -21.47 13.77 15.23
N CYS A 181 -20.15 14.01 15.21
CA CYS A 181 -19.22 13.26 14.36
C CYS A 181 -19.29 11.75 14.65
N ARG A 182 -19.37 11.37 15.94
CA ARG A 182 -19.53 9.96 16.34
C ARG A 182 -20.86 9.36 15.87
N GLN A 183 -21.94 10.15 15.89
CA GLN A 183 -23.27 9.70 15.41
C GLN A 183 -23.27 9.50 13.89
N PHE A 184 -22.69 10.44 13.11
CA PHE A 184 -22.57 10.30 11.67
C PHE A 184 -21.72 9.10 11.27
N ARG A 185 -20.62 8.84 11.98
CA ARG A 185 -19.80 7.65 11.75
C ARG A 185 -20.57 6.36 12.05
N LYS A 186 -21.35 6.29 13.14
CA LYS A 186 -22.22 5.13 13.44
C LYS A 186 -23.26 4.91 12.33
N LYS A 187 -23.87 5.99 11.83
CA LYS A 187 -24.82 5.96 10.71
C LYS A 187 -24.15 5.44 9.44
N ALA A 188 -22.93 5.90 9.14
CA ALA A 188 -22.13 5.47 8.01
C ALA A 188 -21.78 3.97 8.09
N ILE A 189 -21.35 3.48 9.26
CA ILE A 189 -21.09 2.05 9.49
C ILE A 189 -22.35 1.21 9.20
N LYS A 190 -23.52 1.65 9.68
CA LYS A 190 -24.77 0.93 9.45
C LYS A 190 -25.12 0.91 7.95
N ALA A 191 -24.94 2.02 7.25
CA ALA A 191 -25.17 2.11 5.81
C ALA A 191 -24.21 1.24 4.98
N ALA A 192 -22.94 1.13 5.39
CA ALA A 192 -21.93 0.32 4.73
C ALA A 192 -22.05 -1.19 5.02
N SER A 193 -22.97 -1.63 5.88
CA SER A 193 -23.07 -3.03 6.31
C SER A 193 -23.28 -4.02 5.17
N GLY A 194 -24.15 -3.70 4.20
CA GLY A 194 -24.38 -4.54 3.02
C GLY A 194 -23.09 -4.71 2.20
N PHE A 195 -22.44 -3.60 1.88
CA PHE A 195 -21.14 -3.60 1.19
C PHE A 195 -20.07 -4.43 1.94
N MET A 196 -20.02 -4.34 3.27
CA MET A 196 -19.08 -5.14 4.06
C MET A 196 -19.37 -6.65 4.00
N LEU A 197 -20.62 -7.06 3.79
CA LEU A 197 -20.97 -8.47 3.57
C LEU A 197 -20.56 -8.91 2.17
N ASP A 198 -20.83 -8.09 1.15
CA ASP A 198 -20.43 -8.38 -0.23
C ASP A 198 -18.90 -8.55 -0.35
N ILE A 199 -18.12 -7.74 0.37
CA ILE A 199 -16.65 -7.86 0.42
C ILE A 199 -16.20 -9.18 1.05
N GLN A 200 -16.87 -9.63 2.13
CA GLN A 200 -16.56 -10.90 2.77
C GLN A 200 -16.84 -12.07 1.83
N GLU A 201 -17.96 -12.00 1.10
CA GLU A 201 -18.37 -13.01 0.15
C GLU A 201 -17.40 -13.10 -1.04
N ILE A 202 -17.11 -11.98 -1.70
CA ILE A 202 -16.27 -11.96 -2.91
C ILE A 202 -14.82 -12.31 -2.61
N LEU A 203 -14.25 -11.79 -1.52
CA LEU A 203 -12.84 -12.00 -1.19
C LEU A 203 -12.60 -13.24 -0.32
N GLY A 204 -13.66 -13.89 0.17
CA GLY A 204 -13.57 -15.07 1.02
C GLY A 204 -12.98 -14.82 2.40
N TYR A 205 -13.00 -13.57 2.88
CA TYR A 205 -12.50 -13.21 4.22
C TYR A 205 -13.61 -13.25 5.26
N SER A 206 -13.28 -13.71 6.47
CA SER A 206 -14.23 -13.65 7.57
C SER A 206 -14.33 -12.24 8.14
N ALA A 207 -15.45 -11.94 8.81
CA ALA A 207 -15.61 -10.71 9.58
C ALA A 207 -14.49 -10.51 10.62
N LYS A 208 -13.89 -11.59 11.13
CA LYS A 208 -12.77 -11.54 12.09
C LYS A 208 -11.50 -11.04 11.42
N ASP A 209 -11.19 -11.52 10.22
CA ASP A 209 -9.99 -11.12 9.47
C ASP A 209 -10.03 -9.63 9.11
N LEU A 210 -11.17 -9.19 8.58
CA LEU A 210 -11.41 -7.77 8.26
C LEU A 210 -11.35 -6.91 9.51
N LYS A 211 -11.93 -7.36 10.63
CA LYS A 211 -11.88 -6.61 11.89
C LYS A 211 -10.45 -6.50 12.40
N PHE A 212 -9.69 -7.59 12.37
CA PHE A 212 -8.30 -7.62 12.83
C PHE A 212 -7.42 -6.70 11.98
N CYS A 213 -7.50 -6.81 10.65
CA CYS A 213 -6.74 -5.95 9.75
C CYS A 213 -7.12 -4.47 9.90
N ARG A 214 -8.40 -4.13 9.98
CA ARG A 214 -8.85 -2.74 10.23
C ARG A 214 -8.40 -2.20 11.58
N GLN A 215 -8.35 -3.03 12.62
CA GLN A 215 -7.83 -2.61 13.92
C GLN A 215 -6.35 -2.29 13.84
N TRP A 216 -5.57 -3.11 13.13
CA TRP A 216 -4.16 -2.85 12.86
C TRP A 216 -3.97 -1.56 12.04
N LEU A 217 -4.70 -1.39 10.94
CA LEU A 217 -4.64 -0.18 10.10
C LEU A 217 -4.97 1.10 10.89
N ARG A 218 -5.89 1.05 11.86
CA ARG A 218 -6.22 2.20 12.71
C ARG A 218 -5.22 2.46 13.83
N SER A 219 -4.34 1.52 14.12
CA SER A 219 -3.31 1.70 15.15
C SER A 219 -2.09 2.45 14.62
N ILE A 220 -1.98 2.58 13.30
CA ILE A 220 -0.85 3.19 12.60
C ILE A 220 -1.20 4.56 11.99
N VAL A 221 -2.47 4.96 12.03
CA VAL A 221 -3.02 6.25 11.53
C VAL A 221 -3.34 7.16 12.70
#